data_AF-A0ABD2VLN6-F1
#
_entry.id   AF-A0ABD2VLN6-F1
#
_cell.length_a   1.000
_cell.length_b   1.000
_cell.length_c   1.000
_cell.angle_alpha   90.00
_cell.angle_beta   90.00
_cell.angle_gamma   90.00
#
_symmetry.space_group_name_H-M   'P 1'
#
loop_
_entity.id
_entity.type
_entity.pdbx_description
1 polymer ?
#
loop_
_entity_poly.entity_id
_entity_poly.type
_entity_poly.pdbx_seq_one_letter_code
_entity_poly.pdbx_strand_id
1 'polypeptide(L)'
;MRMALYWLVQGCQPGDSLLFHYSGHGSRQRNYNGDEVDGYDETLCPLDFETQGMIVDDEINATIVRPLPQGVKLHAIIDACHSGTVLDLPFLCRMSRSGQYVWEDHRPRSGVWKGTNGGEVFSFSGCDDDQTSADTSALSKITSTGAMTFCFIQAIERGHGATYGSILTAMRNAIRQAGGSSGGDFGGGAVTSLISMLLTGGSVGMGGGFSQEPQLTACQPFDVYAKPFSL
;
A
#
# COMPACT_ATOMS: atom_id res chain seq x y z
N MET A 1 -10.46 -6.67 -15.00
CA MET A 1 -10.04 -5.69 -13.96
C MET A 1 -10.34 -4.25 -14.37
N ARG A 2 -9.83 -3.76 -15.51
CA ARG A 2 -10.04 -2.38 -16.01
C ARG A 2 -11.49 -1.87 -15.95
N MET A 3 -12.44 -2.66 -16.45
CA MET A 3 -13.87 -2.28 -16.40
C MET A 3 -14.42 -2.15 -14.97
N ALA A 4 -13.91 -2.91 -14.02
CA ALA A 4 -14.31 -2.82 -12.62
C ALA A 4 -13.76 -1.55 -11.95
N LEU A 5 -12.54 -1.13 -12.31
CA LEU A 5 -11.99 0.16 -11.87
C LEU A 5 -12.84 1.32 -12.37
N TYR A 6 -13.24 1.29 -13.65
CA TYR A 6 -14.15 2.29 -14.20
C TYR A 6 -15.50 2.29 -13.48
N TRP A 7 -16.10 1.10 -13.29
CA TRP A 7 -17.36 0.94 -12.58
C TRP A 7 -17.32 1.48 -11.15
N LEU A 8 -16.19 1.30 -10.43
CA LEU A 8 -16.03 1.74 -9.05
C LEU A 8 -16.28 3.23 -8.85
N VAL A 9 -15.86 4.06 -9.81
CA VAL A 9 -15.99 5.52 -9.73
C VAL A 9 -17.14 6.07 -10.58
N GLN A 10 -17.87 5.20 -11.28
CA GLN A 10 -18.90 5.63 -12.21
C GLN A 10 -20.10 6.20 -11.46
N GLY A 11 -20.36 7.49 -11.65
CA GLY A 11 -21.56 8.16 -11.12
C GLY A 11 -21.46 8.59 -9.66
N CYS A 12 -20.28 8.53 -9.04
CA CYS A 12 -20.10 8.92 -7.64
C CYS A 12 -20.57 10.35 -7.36
N GLN A 13 -21.20 10.52 -6.20
CA GLN A 13 -21.76 11.76 -5.69
C GLN A 13 -21.09 12.16 -4.37
N PRO A 14 -21.08 13.46 -4.02
CA PRO A 14 -20.57 13.90 -2.73
C PRO A 14 -21.21 13.12 -1.56
N GLY A 15 -20.38 12.56 -0.68
CA GLY A 15 -20.79 11.69 0.42
C GLY A 15 -20.53 10.20 0.18
N ASP A 16 -20.25 9.79 -1.07
CA ASP A 16 -19.88 8.41 -1.36
C ASP A 16 -18.50 8.06 -0.78
N SER A 17 -18.39 6.81 -0.32
CA SER A 17 -17.15 6.24 0.20
C SER A 17 -16.85 4.92 -0.51
N LEU A 18 -15.70 4.86 -1.17
CA LEU A 18 -15.29 3.80 -2.07
C LEU A 18 -14.11 3.03 -1.45
N LEU A 19 -14.08 1.72 -1.69
CA LEU A 19 -12.97 0.87 -1.28
C LEU A 19 -12.41 0.11 -2.48
N PHE A 20 -11.11 0.23 -2.71
CA PHE A 20 -10.35 -0.59 -3.66
C PHE A 20 -9.35 -1.46 -2.91
N HIS A 21 -9.58 -2.77 -2.88
CA HIS A 21 -8.63 -3.73 -2.32
C HIS A 21 -8.00 -4.55 -3.44
N TYR A 22 -6.67 -4.65 -3.42
CA TYR A 22 -5.93 -5.53 -4.30
C TYR A 22 -4.91 -6.34 -3.51
N SER A 23 -4.90 -7.65 -3.70
CA SER A 23 -3.88 -8.55 -3.19
C SER A 23 -3.42 -9.44 -4.33
N GLY A 24 -2.13 -9.44 -4.63
CA GLY A 24 -1.60 -10.17 -5.77
C GLY A 24 -0.19 -9.75 -6.14
N HIS A 25 0.21 -10.06 -7.37
CA HIS A 25 1.53 -9.67 -7.86
C HIS A 25 1.55 -8.21 -8.30
N GLY A 26 2.54 -7.48 -7.79
CA GLY A 26 2.97 -6.22 -8.36
C GLY A 26 4.31 -6.39 -9.07
N SER A 27 4.56 -5.56 -10.08
CA SER A 27 5.82 -5.52 -10.81
C SER A 27 6.21 -4.08 -11.11
N ARG A 28 7.36 -3.89 -11.75
CA ARG A 28 7.82 -2.60 -12.24
C ARG A 28 8.06 -2.66 -13.73
N GLN A 29 7.67 -1.60 -14.43
CA GLN A 29 8.00 -1.38 -15.82
C GLN A 29 8.88 -0.14 -15.93
N ARG A 30 9.81 -0.10 -16.89
CA ARG A 30 10.61 1.09 -17.10
C ARG A 30 9.70 2.25 -17.53
N ASN A 31 9.80 3.36 -16.82
CA ASN A 31 9.07 4.58 -17.18
C ASN A 31 9.78 5.23 -18.39
N TYR A 32 9.02 5.56 -19.43
CA TYR A 32 9.51 6.23 -20.65
C TYR A 32 9.09 7.70 -20.77
N ASN A 33 8.16 8.18 -19.93
CA ASN A 33 7.66 9.55 -19.94
C ASN A 33 8.45 10.46 -18.94
N GLY A 34 9.18 9.87 -17.99
CA GLY A 34 10.05 10.53 -17.03
C GLY A 34 9.33 11.29 -15.91
N ASP A 35 8.09 10.92 -15.58
CA ASP A 35 7.38 11.50 -14.45
C ASP A 35 7.66 10.82 -13.11
N GLU A 36 8.13 9.57 -13.09
CA GLU A 36 8.51 8.89 -11.84
C GLU A 36 9.90 9.27 -11.32
N VAL A 37 10.02 9.39 -9.99
CA VAL A 37 11.27 9.83 -9.31
C VAL A 37 12.38 8.79 -9.42
N ASP A 38 12.03 7.50 -9.40
CA ASP A 38 12.96 6.38 -9.49
C ASP A 38 13.13 5.84 -10.93
N GLY A 39 12.33 6.33 -11.87
CA GLY A 39 12.35 5.97 -13.29
C GLY A 39 11.64 4.66 -13.65
N TYR A 40 10.79 4.14 -12.76
CA TYR A 40 9.97 2.95 -13.00
C TYR A 40 8.51 3.21 -12.66
N ASP A 41 7.61 2.73 -13.51
CA ASP A 41 6.18 2.70 -13.22
C ASP A 41 5.86 1.43 -12.42
N GLU A 42 5.11 1.58 -11.34
CA GLU A 42 4.53 0.46 -10.61
C GLU A 42 3.36 -0.15 -11.38
N THR A 43 3.20 -1.46 -11.25
CA THR A 43 2.18 -2.19 -12.00
C THR A 43 1.46 -3.23 -11.16
N LEU A 44 0.18 -3.41 -11.42
CA LEU A 44 -0.58 -4.58 -10.99
C LEU A 44 -0.54 -5.63 -12.09
N CYS A 45 -0.45 -6.90 -11.70
CA CYS A 45 -0.47 -8.04 -12.62
C CYS A 45 -1.83 -8.76 -12.53
N PRO A 46 -2.76 -8.52 -13.46
CA PRO A 46 -3.95 -9.36 -13.63
C PRO A 46 -3.59 -10.81 -13.97
N LEU A 47 -4.54 -11.73 -13.84
CA LEU A 47 -4.32 -13.14 -14.20
C LEU A 47 -3.85 -13.34 -15.65
N ASP A 48 -4.35 -12.50 -16.56
CA ASP A 48 -4.11 -12.54 -18.00
C ASP A 48 -2.96 -11.62 -18.46
N PHE A 49 -2.12 -11.12 -17.54
CA PHE A 49 -1.08 -10.14 -17.84
C PHE A 49 -0.06 -10.58 -18.92
N GLU A 50 0.20 -11.88 -19.07
CA GLU A 50 1.08 -12.39 -20.13
C GLU A 50 0.52 -12.14 -21.54
N THR A 51 -0.81 -12.04 -21.68
CA THR A 51 -1.48 -11.86 -22.96
C THR A 51 -2.09 -10.45 -23.13
N GLN A 52 -2.52 -9.82 -22.04
CA GLN A 52 -3.20 -8.51 -22.03
C GLN A 52 -2.36 -7.39 -21.40
N GLY A 53 -1.14 -7.70 -20.96
CA GLY A 53 -0.24 -6.77 -20.29
C GLY A 53 -0.61 -6.50 -18.83
N MET A 54 0.32 -5.86 -18.13
CA MET A 54 0.12 -5.36 -16.77
C MET A 54 -0.76 -4.10 -16.78
N ILE A 55 -1.19 -3.64 -15.61
CA ILE A 55 -1.90 -2.36 -15.44
C ILE A 55 -0.94 -1.41 -14.71
N VAL A 56 -0.50 -0.36 -15.40
CA VAL A 56 0.39 0.66 -14.86
C VAL A 56 -0.36 1.60 -13.91
N ASP A 57 0.31 2.05 -12.85
CA ASP A 57 -0.15 3.06 -11.88
C ASP A 57 -0.77 4.30 -12.53
N ASP A 58 -0.20 4.78 -13.63
CA ASP A 58 -0.67 5.92 -14.40
C ASP A 58 -2.09 5.69 -14.96
N GLU A 59 -2.37 4.45 -15.40
CA GLU A 59 -3.69 4.00 -15.85
C GLU A 59 -4.67 3.90 -14.67
N ILE A 60 -4.20 3.39 -13.53
CA ILE A 60 -5.00 3.27 -12.31
C ILE A 60 -5.38 4.67 -11.81
N ASN A 61 -4.42 5.58 -11.69
CA ASN A 61 -4.59 6.97 -11.28
C ASN A 61 -5.58 7.69 -12.21
N ALA A 62 -5.40 7.59 -13.52
CA ALA A 62 -6.31 8.18 -14.49
C ALA A 62 -7.74 7.63 -14.40
N THR A 63 -7.90 6.37 -13.99
CA THR A 63 -9.20 5.71 -13.91
C THR A 63 -9.93 5.99 -12.59
N ILE A 64 -9.26 5.93 -11.43
CA ILE A 64 -9.94 5.99 -10.12
C ILE A 64 -9.51 7.13 -9.20
N VAL A 65 -8.42 7.84 -9.48
CA VAL A 65 -7.94 8.98 -8.68
C VAL A 65 -8.33 10.32 -9.31
N ARG A 66 -7.85 10.59 -10.53
CA ARG A 66 -8.10 11.87 -11.23
C ARG A 66 -9.58 12.23 -11.35
N PRO A 67 -10.51 11.31 -11.69
CA PRO A 67 -11.91 11.70 -11.88
C PRO A 67 -12.68 11.92 -10.57
N LEU A 68 -12.10 11.60 -9.41
CA LEU A 68 -12.82 11.58 -8.14
C LEU A 68 -13.30 13.00 -7.74
N PRO A 69 -14.62 13.25 -7.69
CA PRO A 69 -15.15 14.59 -7.47
C PRO A 69 -15.14 14.99 -5.99
N GLN A 70 -15.31 16.28 -5.74
CA GLN A 70 -15.38 16.83 -4.39
C GLN A 70 -16.41 16.12 -3.52
N GLY A 71 -15.99 15.76 -2.29
CA GLY A 71 -16.85 15.12 -1.29
C GLY A 71 -16.93 13.60 -1.42
N VAL A 72 -16.32 12.99 -2.44
CA VAL A 72 -16.15 11.53 -2.53
C VAL A 72 -14.85 11.13 -1.87
N LYS A 73 -14.87 9.99 -1.17
CA LYS A 73 -13.69 9.39 -0.56
C LYS A 73 -13.37 8.04 -1.20
N LEU A 74 -12.10 7.79 -1.48
CA LEU A 74 -11.60 6.50 -1.92
C LEU A 74 -10.50 6.03 -0.97
N HIS A 75 -10.70 4.86 -0.37
CA HIS A 75 -9.66 4.13 0.33
C HIS A 75 -9.16 3.00 -0.54
N ALA A 76 -7.84 2.87 -0.61
CA ALA A 76 -7.19 1.73 -1.21
C ALA A 76 -6.39 0.94 -0.18
N ILE A 77 -6.44 -0.37 -0.30
CA ILE A 77 -5.63 -1.29 0.50
C ILE A 77 -4.94 -2.20 -0.50
N ILE A 78 -3.62 -2.08 -0.59
CA ILE A 78 -2.82 -2.74 -1.62
C ILE A 78 -1.79 -3.66 -0.95
N ASP A 79 -1.87 -4.93 -1.32
CA ASP A 79 -1.05 -6.00 -0.80
C ASP A 79 -0.29 -6.67 -1.96
N ALA A 80 0.72 -5.97 -2.44
CA ALA A 80 1.54 -6.36 -3.58
C ALA A 80 2.98 -5.82 -3.44
N CYS A 81 3.97 -6.53 -4.01
CA CYS A 81 5.34 -6.02 -4.12
C CYS A 81 5.40 -4.76 -4.98
N HIS A 82 6.32 -3.84 -4.67
CA HIS A 82 6.51 -2.61 -5.44
C HIS A 82 5.19 -1.87 -5.67
N SER A 83 4.41 -1.63 -4.60
CA SER A 83 3.07 -1.04 -4.73
C SER A 83 2.84 0.20 -3.84
N GLY A 84 3.90 0.70 -3.20
CA GLY A 84 3.90 1.91 -2.36
C GLY A 84 3.17 3.08 -3.01
N THR A 85 3.36 3.20 -4.32
CA THR A 85 2.96 4.28 -5.22
C THR A 85 1.98 3.81 -6.30
N VAL A 86 1.31 2.65 -6.18
CA VAL A 86 0.47 2.09 -7.26
C VAL A 86 -0.73 2.96 -7.70
N LEU A 87 -1.09 3.94 -6.88
CA LEU A 87 -2.13 4.94 -7.18
C LEU A 87 -1.53 6.27 -7.65
N ASP A 88 -0.21 6.38 -7.71
CA ASP A 88 0.55 7.57 -8.07
C ASP A 88 0.05 8.81 -7.31
N LEU A 89 0.09 8.69 -5.98
CA LEU A 89 -0.39 9.73 -5.08
C LEU A 89 0.76 10.67 -4.69
N PRO A 90 0.53 11.99 -4.69
CA PRO A 90 1.60 12.98 -4.57
C PRO A 90 2.28 13.07 -3.20
N PHE A 91 1.69 12.48 -2.16
CA PHE A 91 2.23 12.58 -0.79
C PHE A 91 2.37 11.21 -0.16
N LEU A 92 3.57 10.90 0.34
CA LEU A 92 3.90 9.68 1.06
C LEU A 92 4.08 9.99 2.55
N CYS A 93 3.36 9.28 3.40
CA CYS A 93 3.50 9.33 4.84
C CYS A 93 4.40 8.20 5.32
N ARG A 94 5.52 8.56 5.94
CA ARG A 94 6.51 7.61 6.46
C ARG A 94 6.80 7.90 7.93
N MET A 95 7.13 6.85 8.68
CA MET A 95 7.62 6.99 10.05
C MET A 95 9.05 7.56 10.04
N SER A 96 9.23 8.72 10.68
CA SER A 96 10.54 9.33 10.87
C SER A 96 11.39 8.54 11.87
N ARG A 97 12.70 8.84 11.91
CA ARG A 97 13.61 8.30 12.95
C ARG A 97 13.24 8.73 14.36
N SER A 98 12.51 9.84 14.54
CA SER A 98 12.01 10.30 15.84
C SER A 98 10.71 9.59 16.26
N GLY A 99 10.19 8.67 15.45
CA GLY A 99 8.99 7.91 15.75
C GLY A 99 7.70 8.69 15.51
N GLN A 100 7.71 9.63 14.56
CA GLN A 100 6.53 10.39 14.16
C GLN A 100 6.26 10.19 12.67
N TYR A 101 4.99 10.09 12.29
CA TYR A 101 4.60 10.06 10.89
C TYR A 101 4.75 11.45 10.27
N VAL A 102 5.48 11.52 9.16
CA VAL A 102 5.76 12.74 8.41
C VAL A 102 5.39 12.55 6.95
N TRP A 103 4.88 13.61 6.33
CA TRP A 103 4.57 13.62 4.90
C TRP A 103 5.78 14.08 4.09
N GLU A 104 6.10 13.31 3.07
CA GLU A 104 7.06 13.62 2.03
C GLU A 104 6.30 14.02 0.75
N ASP A 105 6.80 15.04 0.06
CA ASP A 105 6.27 15.48 -1.22
C ASP A 105 6.94 14.71 -2.35
N HIS A 106 6.15 13.87 -3.03
CA HIS A 106 6.58 12.98 -4.11
C HIS A 106 6.04 13.44 -5.46
N ARG A 107 5.55 14.68 -5.56
CA ARG A 107 5.06 15.22 -6.84
C ARG A 107 6.16 15.19 -7.91
N PRO A 108 5.81 14.82 -9.15
CA PRO A 108 6.79 14.71 -10.21
C PRO A 108 7.37 16.08 -10.57
N ARG A 109 8.67 16.14 -10.84
CA ARG A 109 9.36 17.38 -11.25
C ARG A 109 8.85 17.93 -12.59
N SER A 110 8.22 17.09 -13.40
CA SER A 110 7.56 17.46 -14.65
C SER A 110 6.37 18.41 -14.43
N GLY A 111 5.82 18.47 -13.21
CA GLY A 111 4.64 19.27 -12.88
C GLY A 111 3.33 18.64 -13.33
N VAL A 112 3.35 17.38 -13.80
CA VAL A 112 2.13 16.63 -14.13
C VAL A 112 1.30 16.46 -12.86
N TRP A 113 0.01 16.79 -12.95
CA TRP A 113 -0.91 16.64 -11.82
C TRP A 113 -1.39 15.20 -11.70
N LYS A 114 -1.07 14.56 -10.56
CA LYS A 114 -1.48 13.18 -10.22
C LYS A 114 -2.53 13.12 -9.09
N GLY A 115 -3.08 14.27 -8.68
CA GLY A 115 -4.11 14.35 -7.65
C GLY A 115 -5.55 14.20 -8.19
N THR A 116 -6.52 14.41 -7.31
CA THR A 116 -7.96 14.21 -7.58
C THR A 116 -8.64 15.44 -8.17
N ASN A 117 -9.91 15.31 -8.58
CA ASN A 117 -10.81 16.41 -8.93
C ASN A 117 -11.62 16.90 -7.70
N GLY A 118 -10.93 17.07 -6.56
CA GLY A 118 -11.50 17.56 -5.30
C GLY A 118 -11.91 16.46 -4.30
N GLY A 119 -11.96 15.20 -4.71
CA GLY A 119 -12.17 14.07 -3.80
C GLY A 119 -10.97 13.77 -2.90
N GLU A 120 -11.16 12.90 -1.91
CA GLU A 120 -10.10 12.45 -1.01
C GLU A 120 -9.69 11.02 -1.34
N VAL A 121 -8.39 10.77 -1.51
CA VAL A 121 -7.85 9.42 -1.73
C VAL A 121 -6.79 9.10 -0.68
N PHE A 122 -6.88 7.91 -0.10
CA PHE A 122 -5.92 7.35 0.86
C PHE A 122 -5.56 5.94 0.43
N SER A 123 -4.28 5.58 0.42
CA SER A 123 -3.83 4.22 0.11
C SER A 123 -2.96 3.67 1.23
N PHE A 124 -3.31 2.49 1.73
CA PHE A 124 -2.44 1.69 2.60
C PHE A 124 -1.73 0.63 1.75
N SER A 125 -0.41 0.57 1.84
CA SER A 125 0.43 -0.37 1.07
C SER A 125 1.61 -0.86 1.89
N GLY A 126 2.20 -1.99 1.48
CA GLY A 126 3.41 -2.54 2.08
C GLY A 126 4.62 -2.33 1.19
N CYS A 127 5.75 -1.94 1.78
CA CYS A 127 7.03 -1.89 1.09
C CYS A 127 8.05 -2.71 1.87
N ASP A 128 8.89 -3.47 1.16
CA ASP A 128 10.09 -4.10 1.73
C ASP A 128 11.26 -3.11 1.68
N ASP A 129 12.10 -3.09 2.72
CA ASP A 129 13.25 -2.16 2.79
C ASP A 129 14.40 -2.52 1.82
N ASP A 130 14.45 -3.75 1.29
CA ASP A 130 15.53 -4.27 0.43
C ASP A 130 15.23 -4.20 -1.09
N GLN A 131 14.38 -3.28 -1.56
CA GLN A 131 14.15 -3.07 -3.00
C GLN A 131 15.37 -2.49 -3.76
N THR A 132 16.56 -2.53 -3.16
CA THR A 132 17.81 -2.12 -3.80
C THR A 132 18.35 -3.26 -4.67
N SER A 133 17.98 -3.20 -5.96
CA SER A 133 18.71 -3.65 -7.15
C SER A 133 19.86 -4.66 -6.96
N ALA A 134 19.57 -5.93 -7.23
CA ALA A 134 20.36 -6.87 -8.05
C ALA A 134 19.95 -8.29 -7.65
N ASP A 135 19.54 -9.09 -8.62
CA ASP A 135 19.32 -10.53 -8.46
C ASP A 135 18.17 -10.91 -7.50
N THR A 136 17.01 -11.24 -8.08
CA THR A 136 16.49 -12.62 -8.10
C THR A 136 15.00 -12.59 -8.48
N SER A 137 14.72 -12.68 -9.78
CA SER A 137 13.35 -12.92 -10.32
C SER A 137 12.72 -14.24 -9.86
N ALA A 138 13.48 -15.08 -9.15
CA ALA A 138 13.01 -16.32 -8.52
C ALA A 138 12.69 -16.18 -7.02
N LEU A 139 13.23 -15.18 -6.29
CA LEU A 139 12.91 -14.95 -4.87
C LEU A 139 11.75 -13.97 -4.69
N SER A 140 11.49 -13.07 -5.64
CA SER A 140 10.27 -12.24 -5.63
C SER A 140 8.98 -13.07 -5.71
N LYS A 141 9.07 -14.37 -6.08
CA LYS A 141 7.96 -15.32 -6.06
C LYS A 141 7.53 -15.74 -4.65
N ILE A 142 8.38 -15.54 -3.64
CA ILE A 142 8.01 -15.71 -2.23
C ILE A 142 7.62 -14.33 -1.70
N THR A 143 6.61 -13.72 -2.33
CA THR A 143 6.03 -12.50 -1.78
C THR A 143 5.19 -12.88 -0.56
N SER A 144 5.42 -12.21 0.56
CA SER A 144 4.50 -12.18 1.69
C SER A 144 3.21 -11.42 1.33
N THR A 145 2.43 -11.92 0.37
CA THR A 145 1.12 -11.36 0.06
C THR A 145 0.17 -11.71 1.20
N GLY A 146 -0.53 -10.72 1.73
CA GLY A 146 -1.56 -10.88 2.76
C GLY A 146 -1.17 -10.31 4.12
N ALA A 147 0.11 -10.05 4.38
CA ALA A 147 0.55 -9.52 5.67
C ALA A 147 0.03 -8.10 5.92
N MET A 148 0.01 -7.26 4.90
CA MET A 148 -0.55 -5.90 4.99
C MET A 148 -2.05 -5.91 5.23
N THR A 149 -2.77 -6.71 4.44
CA THR A 149 -4.22 -6.88 4.60
C THR A 149 -4.56 -7.41 5.99
N PHE A 150 -3.83 -8.43 6.45
CA PHE A 150 -4.00 -9.00 7.77
C PHE A 150 -3.76 -7.98 8.89
N CYS A 151 -2.65 -7.25 8.84
CA CYS A 151 -2.30 -6.26 9.85
C CYS A 151 -3.32 -5.10 9.88
N PHE A 152 -3.82 -4.69 8.72
CA PHE A 152 -4.87 -3.67 8.62
C PHE A 152 -6.17 -4.14 9.29
N ILE A 153 -6.67 -5.32 8.93
CA ILE A 153 -7.89 -5.90 9.51
C ILE A 153 -7.72 -6.03 11.04
N GLN A 154 -6.60 -6.57 11.48
CA GLN A 154 -6.31 -6.75 12.90
C GLN A 154 -6.26 -5.42 13.66
N ALA A 155 -5.72 -4.35 13.07
CA ALA A 155 -5.72 -3.03 13.67
C ALA A 155 -7.15 -2.51 13.88
N ILE A 156 -8.01 -2.68 12.88
CA ILE A 156 -9.42 -2.26 12.96
C ILE A 156 -10.18 -3.08 14.01
N GLU A 157 -10.09 -4.41 13.96
CA GLU A 157 -10.80 -5.33 14.87
C GLU A 157 -10.40 -5.14 16.35
N ARG A 158 -9.15 -4.75 16.60
CA ARG A 158 -8.64 -4.45 17.96
C ARG A 158 -8.98 -3.04 18.44
N GLY A 159 -9.75 -2.27 17.67
CA GLY A 159 -10.17 -0.92 18.06
C GLY A 159 -9.12 0.16 17.84
N HIS A 160 -8.09 -0.09 17.03
CA HIS A 160 -7.11 0.93 16.64
C HIS A 160 -7.56 1.79 15.45
N GLY A 161 -8.80 1.63 14.98
CA GLY A 161 -9.41 2.37 13.88
C GLY A 161 -9.83 3.81 14.21
N ALA A 162 -9.34 4.43 15.30
CA ALA A 162 -9.72 5.79 15.67
C ALA A 162 -9.16 6.84 14.69
N THR A 163 -7.90 6.68 14.28
CA THR A 163 -7.17 7.62 13.41
C THR A 163 -6.27 6.87 12.43
N TYR A 164 -5.82 7.52 11.36
CA TYR A 164 -4.87 6.91 10.43
C TYR A 164 -3.55 6.55 11.12
N GLY A 165 -3.06 7.42 12.01
CA GLY A 165 -1.83 7.21 12.76
C GLY A 165 -1.92 6.03 13.74
N SER A 166 -3.08 5.81 14.38
CA SER A 166 -3.28 4.65 15.25
C SER A 166 -3.33 3.34 14.47
N ILE A 167 -3.93 3.32 13.27
CA ILE A 167 -3.91 2.17 12.37
C ILE A 167 -2.47 1.86 11.94
N LEU A 168 -1.74 2.84 11.41
CA LEU A 168 -0.35 2.66 10.96
C LEU A 168 0.55 2.17 12.09
N THR A 169 0.40 2.72 13.29
CA THR A 169 1.17 2.30 14.48
C THR A 169 0.85 0.86 14.86
N ALA A 170 -0.43 0.47 14.87
CA ALA A 170 -0.83 -0.90 15.18
C ALA A 170 -0.31 -1.90 14.14
N MET A 171 -0.41 -1.57 12.86
CA MET A 171 0.13 -2.39 11.76
C MET A 171 1.65 -2.56 11.90
N ARG A 172 2.38 -1.46 12.11
CA ARG A 172 3.85 -1.50 12.27
C ARG A 172 4.27 -2.34 13.48
N ASN A 173 3.54 -2.25 14.59
CA ASN A 173 3.80 -3.06 15.78
C ASN A 173 3.55 -4.55 15.52
N ALA A 174 2.47 -4.89 14.79
CA ALA A 174 2.17 -6.28 14.43
C ALA A 174 3.27 -6.90 13.56
N ILE A 175 3.75 -6.16 12.55
CA ILE A 175 4.83 -6.63 11.67
C ILE A 175 6.15 -6.79 12.44
N ARG A 176 6.53 -5.80 13.26
CA ARG A 176 7.76 -5.86 14.07
C ARG A 176 7.75 -7.02 15.07
N GLN A 177 6.61 -7.29 15.70
CA GLN A 177 6.48 -8.41 16.63
C GLN A 177 6.64 -9.75 15.92
N ALA A 178 6.11 -9.88 14.70
CA ALA A 178 6.27 -11.10 13.91
C ALA A 178 7.73 -11.31 13.44
N GLY A 179 8.41 -10.24 12.99
CA GLY A 179 9.82 -10.28 12.55
C GLY A 179 10.84 -10.40 13.69
N GLY A 180 10.50 -9.98 14.90
CA GLY A 180 11.36 -10.01 16.10
C GLY A 180 11.38 -11.34 16.85
N SER A 181 10.79 -12.41 16.30
CA SER A 181 10.65 -13.72 16.94
C SER A 181 11.97 -14.52 17.02
N SER A 182 13.00 -13.94 17.61
CA SER A 182 14.05 -14.67 18.32
C SER A 182 13.75 -14.61 19.82
N GLY A 183 12.95 -15.55 20.32
CA GLY A 183 12.82 -15.87 21.75
C GLY A 183 12.02 -14.88 22.61
N GLY A 184 10.73 -15.15 22.80
CA GLY A 184 9.90 -14.44 23.78
C GLY A 184 8.47 -14.97 23.81
N ASP A 185 8.26 -16.03 24.59
CA ASP A 185 6.96 -16.63 24.91
C ASP A 185 6.03 -15.62 25.61
N PHE A 186 4.81 -15.40 25.10
CA PHE A 186 3.56 -15.19 25.86
C PHE A 186 2.35 -14.93 24.91
N GLY A 187 1.37 -15.83 24.92
CA GLY A 187 -0.07 -15.50 24.84
C GLY A 187 -0.75 -15.23 23.49
N GLY A 188 -0.09 -15.39 22.33
CA GLY A 188 -0.68 -15.06 21.00
C GLY A 188 -0.46 -16.10 19.89
N GLY A 189 -0.16 -17.35 20.26
CA GLY A 189 0.56 -18.33 19.42
C GLY A 189 0.05 -18.61 18.00
N ALA A 190 -1.24 -18.43 17.70
CA ALA A 190 -1.75 -18.66 16.35
C ALA A 190 -1.61 -17.44 15.43
N VAL A 191 -1.80 -16.22 15.97
CA VAL A 191 -1.85 -15.00 15.16
C VAL A 191 -0.45 -14.53 14.80
N THR A 192 0.48 -14.54 15.76
CA THR A 192 1.89 -14.27 15.47
C THR A 192 2.47 -15.30 14.52
N SER A 193 2.05 -16.57 14.64
CA SER A 193 2.44 -17.63 13.71
C SER A 193 1.90 -17.40 12.30
N LEU A 194 0.68 -16.90 12.12
CA LEU A 194 0.13 -16.61 10.80
C LEU A 194 0.78 -15.38 10.16
N ILE A 195 1.00 -14.29 10.91
CA ILE A 195 1.72 -13.12 10.38
C ILE A 195 3.15 -13.52 10.01
N SER A 196 3.83 -14.27 10.88
CA SER A 196 5.16 -14.80 10.58
C SER A 196 5.16 -15.69 9.34
N MET A 197 4.15 -16.57 9.19
CA MET A 197 3.97 -17.40 7.99
C MET A 197 3.77 -16.54 6.74
N LEU A 198 2.95 -15.49 6.80
CA LEU A 198 2.75 -14.59 5.67
C LEU A 198 4.08 -13.91 5.33
N LEU A 199 4.73 -13.26 6.31
CA LEU A 199 6.00 -12.54 6.15
C LEU A 199 7.16 -13.39 5.64
N THR A 200 7.20 -14.68 5.99
CA THR A 200 8.29 -15.60 5.61
C THR A 200 7.91 -16.54 4.45
N GLY A 201 6.71 -16.38 3.87
CA GLY A 201 6.19 -17.27 2.84
C GLY A 201 6.11 -18.74 3.28
N GLY A 202 5.87 -19.00 4.57
CA GLY A 202 5.79 -20.35 5.16
C GLY A 202 7.13 -21.07 5.31
N SER A 203 8.25 -20.41 5.05
CA SER A 203 9.60 -20.99 5.15
C SER A 203 10.13 -20.86 6.58
N VAL A 204 9.84 -21.86 7.42
CA VAL A 204 10.34 -21.94 8.80
C VAL A 204 11.82 -22.33 8.79
N GLY A 205 12.75 -21.42 8.46
CA GLY A 205 14.16 -21.81 8.52
C GLY A 205 15.27 -20.94 7.93
N MET A 206 15.02 -19.77 7.32
CA MET A 206 16.13 -18.89 6.90
C MET A 206 15.99 -17.51 7.52
N GLY A 207 16.90 -17.20 8.45
CA GLY A 207 17.00 -15.93 9.16
C GLY A 207 17.45 -14.78 8.26
N GLY A 208 16.55 -14.34 7.38
CA GLY A 208 16.58 -13.02 6.75
C GLY A 208 15.18 -12.42 6.97
N GLY A 209 15.05 -11.49 7.90
CA GLY A 209 13.75 -10.88 8.20
C GLY A 209 13.30 -10.01 7.03
N PHE A 210 12.24 -10.40 6.34
CA PHE A 210 11.53 -9.49 5.44
C PHE A 210 10.93 -8.36 6.28
N SER A 211 11.40 -7.14 6.07
CA SER A 211 10.90 -5.95 6.75
C SER A 211 9.85 -5.25 5.89
N GLN A 212 8.60 -5.74 5.98
CA GLN A 212 7.48 -4.95 5.47
C GLN A 212 7.24 -3.75 6.39
N GLU A 213 7.20 -2.56 5.81
CA GLU A 213 6.73 -1.36 6.50
C GLU A 213 5.39 -0.90 5.93
N PRO A 214 4.39 -0.61 6.79
CA PRO A 214 3.14 -0.04 6.32
C PRO A 214 3.39 1.39 5.86
N GLN A 215 2.93 1.69 4.66
CA GLN A 215 2.97 3.00 4.04
C GLN A 215 1.55 3.53 3.88
N LEU A 216 1.43 4.85 3.99
CA LEU A 216 0.20 5.57 3.68
C LEU A 216 0.52 6.63 2.63
N THR A 217 -0.18 6.62 1.51
CA THR A 217 -0.12 7.71 0.53
C THR A 217 -1.48 8.41 0.43
N ALA A 218 -1.46 9.70 0.04
CA ALA A 218 -2.68 10.50 -0.06
C ALA A 218 -2.58 11.60 -1.12
N CYS A 219 -3.74 12.10 -1.55
CA CYS A 219 -3.83 13.23 -2.47
C CYS A 219 -3.44 14.58 -1.84
N GLN A 220 -3.43 14.68 -0.51
CA GLN A 220 -3.01 15.85 0.26
C GLN A 220 -2.48 15.45 1.65
N PRO A 221 -1.50 16.17 2.23
CA PRO A 221 -1.06 15.94 3.61
C PRO A 221 -2.16 16.26 4.62
N PHE A 222 -2.17 15.54 5.74
CA PHE A 222 -3.07 15.81 6.86
C PHE A 222 -2.46 15.34 8.19
N ASP A 223 -3.02 15.79 9.30
CA ASP A 223 -2.62 15.28 10.61
C ASP A 223 -3.17 13.86 10.82
N VAL A 224 -2.30 12.87 10.69
CA VAL A 224 -2.66 11.45 10.83
C VAL A 224 -3.11 11.08 12.25
N TYR A 225 -2.73 11.86 13.26
CA TYR A 225 -3.11 11.63 14.66
C TYR A 225 -4.42 12.33 15.04
N ALA A 226 -4.90 13.26 14.22
CA ALA A 226 -6.16 13.96 14.44
C ALA A 226 -7.27 13.53 13.48
N LYS A 227 -6.95 13.16 12.23
CA LYS A 227 -7.95 12.79 11.22
C LYS A 227 -8.59 11.44 11.58
N PRO A 228 -9.92 11.38 11.81
CA PRO A 228 -10.60 10.12 12.06
C PRO A 228 -10.55 9.21 10.84
N PHE A 229 -10.35 7.92 11.06
CA PHE A 229 -10.51 6.93 10.01
C PHE A 229 -12.00 6.59 9.87
N SER A 230 -12.54 6.72 8.67
CA SER A 230 -13.90 6.31 8.36
C SER A 230 -13.99 5.84 6.91
N LEU A 231 -14.38 4.57 6.75
CA LEU A 231 -14.83 3.98 5.49
C LEU A 231 -16.31 4.28 5.28
#